data_AF-A0A523DF38-F1
#
_entry.id   AF-A0A523DF38-F1
#
_cell.length_a   1.000
_cell.length_b   1.000
_cell.length_c   1.000
_cell.angle_alpha   90.00
_cell.angle_beta   90.00
_cell.angle_gamma   90.00
#
_symmetry.space_group_name_H-M   'P 1'
#
loop_
_entity.id
_entity.type
_entity.pdbx_description
1 polymer ?
#
loop_
_entity_poly.entity_id
_entity_poly.type
_entity_poly.pdbx_seq_one_letter_code
_entity_poly.pdbx_strand_id
1 'polypeptide(L)'
;MSHREPTTPLEVSGGDRRGSALLVTMLTAVLLSGLAGALVVVLSTEEAVEANHRRGVVALYAADGLLTDVVAELAAVPDWQAVLNGLRRSTFSTGPLLVSLADGSVINLRQETLDLQRVLERADEARVSPQWRLYAWGWFADLVHETDRGRLVYVAAWIRDDLVDPDADSGQDATGRVVVRATAFGPFRTRRAVEAAVGRESGAVSVIAWGLVR
;
A
#
# COMPACT_ATOMS: atom_id res chain seq x y z
N MET A 1 -87.76 -3.93 -56.34
CA MET A 1 -87.00 -2.74 -55.86
C MET A 1 -86.04 -3.22 -54.78
N SER A 2 -84.76 -3.29 -55.13
CA SER A 2 -83.68 -3.83 -54.31
C SER A 2 -82.81 -2.67 -53.84
N HIS A 3 -82.90 -2.31 -52.56
CA HIS A 3 -82.12 -1.23 -51.97
C HIS A 3 -80.96 -1.85 -51.17
N ARG A 4 -79.74 -1.76 -51.70
CA ARG A 4 -78.51 -2.04 -50.94
C ARG A 4 -78.05 -0.72 -50.32
N GLU A 5 -77.88 -0.69 -49.00
CA GLU A 5 -77.11 0.36 -48.32
C GLU A 5 -75.64 -0.05 -48.18
N PRO A 6 -74.69 0.89 -48.32
CA PRO A 6 -73.27 0.63 -48.24
C PRO A 6 -72.80 0.55 -46.77
N THR A 7 -72.08 -0.53 -46.44
CA THR A 7 -71.31 -0.65 -45.19
C THR A 7 -70.07 0.24 -45.27
N THR A 8 -70.06 1.35 -44.54
CA THR A 8 -68.87 2.17 -44.31
C THR A 8 -67.90 1.41 -43.41
N PRO A 9 -66.63 1.19 -43.79
CA PRO A 9 -65.64 0.65 -42.88
C PRO A 9 -65.25 1.73 -41.87
N LEU A 10 -65.33 1.41 -40.58
CA LEU A 10 -64.73 2.22 -39.53
C LEU A 10 -63.21 2.13 -39.67
N GLU A 11 -62.59 3.14 -40.29
CA GLU A 11 -61.15 3.36 -40.19
C GLU A 11 -60.80 3.64 -38.73
N VAL A 12 -60.34 2.61 -38.03
CA VAL A 12 -59.74 2.74 -36.71
C VAL A 12 -58.44 3.53 -36.88
N SER A 13 -58.48 4.78 -36.40
CA SER A 13 -57.37 5.75 -36.43
C SER A 13 -56.03 5.13 -35.96
N GLY A 14 -55.09 5.01 -36.90
CA GLY A 14 -53.73 4.50 -36.66
C GLY A 14 -52.80 5.46 -35.90
N GLY A 15 -53.30 6.63 -35.46
CA GLY A 15 -52.52 7.63 -34.74
C GLY A 15 -52.19 7.26 -33.29
N ASP A 16 -53.10 6.57 -32.60
CA ASP A 16 -53.01 6.32 -31.15
C ASP A 16 -51.97 5.22 -30.79
N ARG A 17 -51.78 4.25 -31.68
CA ARG A 17 -50.77 3.19 -31.54
C ARG A 17 -49.34 3.67 -31.81
N ARG A 18 -49.18 4.69 -32.66
CA ARG A 18 -47.86 5.23 -33.02
C ARG A 18 -47.28 6.10 -31.91
N GLY A 19 -48.11 6.92 -31.25
CA GLY A 19 -47.69 7.73 -30.10
C GLY A 19 -47.28 6.88 -28.90
N SER A 20 -48.08 5.87 -28.55
CA SER A 20 -47.76 4.94 -27.46
C SER A 20 -46.51 4.10 -27.74
N ALA A 21 -46.32 3.62 -28.97
CA ALA A 21 -45.08 2.94 -29.36
C ALA A 21 -43.84 3.84 -29.19
N LEU A 22 -43.94 5.12 -29.57
CA LEU A 22 -42.84 6.06 -29.43
C LEU A 22 -42.50 6.32 -27.94
N LEU A 23 -43.52 6.51 -27.09
CA LEU A 23 -43.32 6.63 -25.64
C LEU A 23 -42.66 5.41 -25.02
N VAL A 24 -43.08 4.20 -25.40
CA VAL A 24 -42.45 2.96 -24.93
C VAL A 24 -40.99 2.90 -25.38
N THR A 25 -40.70 3.20 -26.65
CA THR A 25 -39.30 3.19 -27.14
C THR A 25 -38.43 4.22 -26.44
N MET A 26 -38.93 5.44 -26.20
CA MET A 26 -38.20 6.46 -25.45
C MET A 26 -37.97 6.03 -23.99
N LEU A 27 -38.99 5.50 -23.32
CA LEU A 27 -38.86 5.00 -21.96
C LEU A 27 -37.84 3.86 -21.89
N THR A 28 -37.92 2.90 -22.82
CA THR A 28 -36.95 1.80 -22.92
C THR A 28 -35.54 2.32 -23.20
N ALA A 29 -35.37 3.28 -24.11
CA ALA A 29 -34.06 3.86 -24.41
C ALA A 29 -33.45 4.59 -23.20
N VAL A 30 -34.26 5.32 -22.44
CA VAL A 30 -33.83 5.98 -21.19
C VAL A 30 -33.43 4.94 -20.14
N LEU A 31 -34.23 3.88 -19.97
CA LEU A 31 -33.93 2.80 -19.02
C LEU A 31 -32.64 2.05 -19.40
N LEU A 32 -32.47 1.72 -20.68
CA LEU A 32 -31.25 1.07 -21.18
C LEU A 32 -30.02 1.98 -21.05
N SER A 33 -30.16 3.28 -21.28
CA SER A 33 -29.07 4.25 -21.08
C SER A 33 -28.68 4.36 -19.62
N GLY A 34 -29.67 4.40 -18.71
CA GLY A 34 -29.44 4.37 -17.27
C GLY A 34 -28.71 3.10 -16.82
N LEU A 35 -29.12 1.93 -17.34
CA LEU A 35 -28.47 0.65 -17.05
C LEU A 35 -27.04 0.60 -17.59
N ALA A 36 -26.82 1.07 -18.81
CA ALA A 36 -25.48 1.15 -19.41
C ALA A 36 -24.56 2.06 -18.60
N GLY A 37 -25.05 3.23 -18.17
CA GLY A 37 -24.30 4.15 -17.31
C GLY A 37 -23.95 3.53 -15.95
N ALA A 38 -24.90 2.84 -15.32
CA ALA A 38 -24.65 2.13 -14.06
C ALA A 38 -23.57 1.05 -14.22
N LEU A 39 -23.61 0.28 -15.31
CA LEU A 39 -22.61 -0.75 -15.60
C LEU A 39 -21.21 -0.16 -15.78
N VAL A 40 -21.09 0.96 -16.50
CA VAL A 40 -19.80 1.66 -16.68
C VAL A 40 -19.22 2.09 -15.32
N VAL A 41 -20.05 2.63 -14.43
CA VAL A 41 -19.59 3.04 -13.09
C VAL A 41 -19.10 1.83 -12.29
N VAL A 42 -19.84 0.71 -12.31
CA VAL A 42 -19.44 -0.52 -11.62
C VAL A 42 -18.10 -1.02 -12.16
N LEU A 43 -17.95 -1.15 -13.47
CA LEU A 43 -16.71 -1.63 -14.10
C LEU A 43 -15.51 -0.71 -13.77
N SER A 44 -15.69 0.60 -13.87
CA SER A 44 -14.63 1.56 -13.53
C SER A 44 -14.19 1.48 -12.06
N THR A 45 -15.13 1.16 -11.16
CA THR A 45 -14.84 0.96 -9.73
C THR A 45 -14.08 -0.34 -9.51
N GLU A 46 -14.48 -1.43 -10.17
CA GLU A 46 -13.78 -2.72 -10.08
C GLU A 46 -12.33 -2.62 -10.60
N GLU A 47 -12.12 -1.97 -11.74
CA GLU A 47 -10.78 -1.71 -12.28
C GLU A 47 -9.91 -0.90 -11.31
N ALA A 48 -10.49 0.13 -10.68
CA ALA A 48 -9.79 0.92 -9.68
C ALA A 48 -9.43 0.10 -8.43
N VAL A 49 -10.36 -0.74 -7.95
CA VAL A 49 -10.13 -1.64 -6.81
C VAL A 49 -9.04 -2.66 -7.13
N GLU A 50 -9.08 -3.30 -8.30
CA GLU A 50 -8.07 -4.27 -8.72
C GLU A 50 -6.70 -3.62 -8.87
N ALA A 51 -6.63 -2.44 -9.50
CA ALA A 51 -5.38 -1.71 -9.64
C ALA A 51 -4.79 -1.34 -8.27
N ASN A 52 -5.61 -0.91 -7.32
CA ASN A 52 -5.18 -0.61 -5.96
C ASN A 52 -4.73 -1.88 -5.21
N HIS A 53 -5.47 -2.98 -5.35
CA HIS A 53 -5.12 -4.26 -4.74
C HIS A 53 -3.76 -4.75 -5.23
N ARG A 54 -3.56 -4.78 -6.56
CA ARG A 54 -2.29 -5.19 -7.19
C ARG A 54 -1.11 -4.33 -6.71
N ARG A 55 -1.28 -3.00 -6.66
CA ARG A 55 -0.25 -2.09 -6.12
C ARG A 55 0.05 -2.39 -4.66
N GLY A 56 -0.98 -2.66 -3.86
CA GLY A 56 -0.83 -3.03 -2.45
C GLY A 56 -0.06 -4.34 -2.27
N VAL A 57 -0.30 -5.34 -3.11
CA VAL A 57 0.45 -6.62 -3.09
C VAL A 57 1.91 -6.40 -3.46
N VAL A 58 2.19 -5.64 -4.54
CA VAL A 58 3.56 -5.32 -4.95
C VAL A 58 4.31 -4.55 -3.85
N ALA A 59 3.68 -3.56 -3.22
CA ALA A 59 4.28 -2.82 -2.12
C ALA A 59 4.55 -3.74 -0.91
N LEU A 60 3.66 -4.69 -0.60
CA LEU A 60 3.89 -5.63 0.49
C LEU A 60 5.13 -6.50 0.23
N TYR A 61 5.23 -7.09 -0.97
CA TYR A 61 6.40 -7.89 -1.33
C TYR A 61 7.69 -7.06 -1.39
N ALA A 62 7.62 -5.80 -1.79
CA ALA A 62 8.78 -4.91 -1.75
C ALA A 62 9.24 -4.62 -0.31
N ALA A 63 8.30 -4.42 0.62
CA ALA A 63 8.62 -4.24 2.03
C ALA A 63 9.25 -5.49 2.64
N ASP A 64 8.69 -6.67 2.33
CA ASP A 64 9.21 -7.97 2.79
C ASP A 64 10.58 -8.31 2.19
N GLY A 65 10.78 -7.97 0.91
CA GLY A 65 12.08 -8.10 0.25
C GLY A 65 13.15 -7.22 0.90
N LEU A 66 12.83 -5.96 1.23
CA LEU A 66 13.74 -5.10 1.99
C LEU A 66 14.01 -5.65 3.39
N LEU A 67 12.99 -6.16 4.08
CA LEU A 67 13.16 -6.75 5.40
C LEU A 67 14.14 -7.93 5.34
N THR A 68 13.99 -8.81 4.35
CA THR A 68 14.86 -9.97 4.14
C THR A 68 16.31 -9.55 3.93
N ASP A 69 16.54 -8.52 3.12
CA ASP A 69 17.88 -7.96 2.88
C ASP A 69 18.50 -7.38 4.16
N VAL A 70 17.72 -6.58 4.91
CA VAL A 70 18.16 -6.01 6.20
C VAL A 70 18.50 -7.10 7.20
N VAL A 71 17.69 -8.16 7.31
CA VAL A 71 17.98 -9.29 8.20
C VAL A 71 19.28 -9.99 7.80
N ALA A 72 19.53 -10.17 6.50
CA ALA A 72 20.77 -10.74 6.00
C ALA A 72 21.99 -9.85 6.31
N GLU A 73 21.88 -8.54 6.15
CA GLU A 73 22.94 -7.60 6.53
C GLU A 73 23.19 -7.61 8.04
N LEU A 74 22.14 -7.60 8.87
CA LEU A 74 22.25 -7.67 10.33
C LEU A 74 22.91 -8.97 10.80
N ALA A 75 22.69 -10.08 10.10
CA ALA A 75 23.39 -11.35 10.38
C ALA A 75 24.91 -11.24 10.19
N ALA A 76 25.35 -10.45 9.22
CA ALA A 76 26.77 -10.19 8.96
C ALA A 76 27.40 -9.16 9.91
N VAL A 77 26.60 -8.43 10.70
CA VAL A 77 27.08 -7.49 11.71
C VAL A 77 27.28 -8.24 13.04
N PRO A 78 28.49 -8.26 13.64
CA PRO A 78 28.71 -8.96 14.91
C PRO A 78 28.02 -8.32 16.10
N ASP A 79 27.91 -6.98 16.10
CA ASP A 79 27.35 -6.17 17.18
C ASP A 79 26.43 -5.08 16.60
N TRP A 80 25.18 -5.06 17.05
CA TRP A 80 24.14 -4.14 16.58
C TRP A 80 24.17 -2.78 17.27
N GLN A 81 25.04 -2.56 18.25
CA GLN A 81 25.25 -1.27 18.91
C GLN A 81 25.46 -0.12 17.92
N ALA A 82 26.32 -0.34 16.92
CA ALA A 82 26.60 0.65 15.88
C ALA A 82 25.40 0.92 14.96
N VAL A 83 24.45 0.01 14.88
CA VAL A 83 23.21 0.18 14.12
C VAL A 83 22.20 0.98 14.93
N LEU A 84 22.04 0.66 16.21
CA LEU A 84 21.10 1.32 17.14
C LEU A 84 21.49 2.76 17.47
N ASN A 85 22.78 3.07 17.53
CA ASN A 85 23.25 4.44 17.65
C ASN A 85 23.28 5.21 16.31
N GLY A 86 22.97 4.55 15.20
CA GLY A 86 22.92 5.14 13.86
C GLY A 86 24.29 5.43 13.22
N LEU A 87 25.38 4.91 13.78
CA LEU A 87 26.74 5.05 13.24
C LEU A 87 26.99 4.14 12.03
N ARG A 88 26.26 3.02 11.94
CA ARG A 88 26.31 2.06 10.84
C ARG A 88 24.96 2.03 10.13
N ARG A 89 24.99 2.13 8.81
CA ARG A 89 23.83 2.03 7.92
C ARG A 89 24.01 0.87 6.96
N SER A 90 22.91 0.48 6.34
CA SER A 90 22.90 -0.50 5.27
C SER A 90 23.68 -0.04 4.04
N THR A 91 24.20 -0.99 3.28
CA THR A 91 24.78 -0.70 1.95
C THR A 91 23.72 -0.23 0.96
N PHE A 92 22.46 -0.62 1.18
CA PHE A 92 21.28 -0.18 0.45
C PHE A 92 20.70 1.13 1.01
N SER A 93 21.56 2.13 1.26
CA SER A 93 21.16 3.48 1.70
C SER A 93 21.39 4.50 0.58
N THR A 94 20.93 4.19 -0.63
CA THR A 94 21.39 4.83 -1.88
C THR A 94 20.45 5.92 -2.40
N GLY A 95 19.21 5.97 -1.90
CA GLY A 95 18.19 6.92 -2.35
C GLY A 95 18.21 8.28 -1.63
N PRO A 96 17.43 9.27 -2.10
CA PRO A 96 17.26 10.54 -1.39
C PRO A 96 16.29 10.42 -0.20
N LEU A 97 16.53 11.18 0.87
CA LEU A 97 15.62 11.20 2.04
C LEU A 97 14.28 11.90 1.77
N LEU A 98 14.23 12.71 0.72
CA LEU A 98 13.02 13.37 0.20
C LEU A 98 12.86 12.94 -1.26
N VAL A 99 11.79 12.23 -1.58
CA VAL A 99 11.58 11.63 -2.90
C VAL A 99 10.18 11.88 -3.42
N SER A 100 10.06 12.14 -4.72
CA SER A 100 8.77 12.24 -5.41
C SER A 100 8.46 10.93 -6.14
N LEU A 101 7.24 10.43 -5.97
CA LEU A 101 6.72 9.28 -6.70
C LEU A 101 6.10 9.69 -8.03
N ALA A 102 5.76 8.71 -8.86
CA ALA A 102 5.20 8.93 -10.20
C ALA A 102 3.84 9.67 -10.21
N ASP A 103 3.10 9.65 -9.10
CA ASP A 103 1.84 10.38 -8.92
C ASP A 103 2.05 11.82 -8.38
N GLY A 104 3.31 12.26 -8.22
CA GLY A 104 3.67 13.55 -7.64
C GLY A 104 3.62 13.60 -6.12
N SER A 105 3.23 12.50 -5.44
CA SER A 105 3.29 12.43 -3.99
C SER A 105 4.75 12.48 -3.51
N VAL A 106 4.98 13.08 -2.35
CA VAL A 106 6.32 13.27 -1.79
C VAL A 106 6.43 12.45 -0.50
N ILE A 107 7.51 11.68 -0.39
CA ILE A 107 7.88 10.93 0.81
C ILE A 107 9.06 11.66 1.47
N ASN A 108 8.94 11.93 2.75
CA ASN A 108 10.02 12.50 3.57
C ASN A 108 10.38 11.51 4.69
N LEU A 109 11.49 10.79 4.53
CA LEU A 109 11.91 9.76 5.47
C LEU A 109 12.26 10.30 6.85
N ARG A 110 12.69 11.57 6.95
CA ARG A 110 12.91 12.22 8.25
C ARG A 110 11.59 12.40 8.98
N GLN A 111 10.56 12.84 8.26
CA GLN A 111 9.22 12.99 8.81
C GLN A 111 8.63 11.64 9.22
N GLU A 112 8.77 10.61 8.37
CA GLU A 112 8.35 9.23 8.69
C GLU A 112 9.02 8.69 9.96
N THR A 113 10.31 8.98 10.16
CA THR A 113 11.02 8.59 11.38
C THR A 113 10.40 9.24 12.63
N LEU A 114 10.06 10.53 12.55
CA LEU A 114 9.39 11.24 13.64
C LEU A 114 7.96 10.74 13.88
N ASP A 115 7.24 10.37 12.82
CA ASP A 115 5.91 9.77 12.92
C ASP A 115 5.96 8.41 13.64
N LEU A 116 6.92 7.54 13.29
CA LEU A 116 7.14 6.26 13.96
C LEU A 116 7.49 6.45 15.44
N GLN A 117 8.38 7.41 15.75
CA GLN A 117 8.74 7.72 17.13
C GLN A 117 7.52 8.16 17.95
N ARG A 118 6.69 9.05 17.40
CA ARG A 118 5.45 9.50 18.08
C ARG A 118 4.43 8.39 18.28
N VAL A 119 4.38 7.39 17.40
CA VAL A 119 3.50 6.23 17.59
C VAL A 119 3.99 5.39 18.77
N LEU A 120 5.31 5.16 18.85
CA LEU A 120 5.94 4.41 19.94
C LEU A 120 5.74 5.11 21.29
N GLU A 121 6.06 6.41 21.36
CA GLU A 121 5.91 7.23 22.59
C GLU A 121 4.47 7.31 23.12
N ARG A 122 3.45 7.11 22.27
CA ARG A 122 2.06 7.04 22.71
C ARG A 122 1.67 5.65 23.24
N ALA A 123 2.32 4.61 22.73
CA ALA A 123 2.06 3.24 23.13
C ALA A 123 2.84 2.86 24.40
N ASP A 124 3.92 3.57 24.68
CA ASP A 124 4.83 3.32 25.80
C ASP A 124 4.52 4.25 27.00
N GLU A 125 4.39 3.66 28.19
CA GLU A 125 4.28 4.38 29.46
C GLU A 125 5.64 4.48 30.20
N ALA A 126 6.70 3.88 29.64
CA ALA A 126 8.02 3.82 30.26
C ALA A 126 8.80 5.14 30.22
N ARG A 127 9.80 5.27 31.11
CA ARG A 127 10.66 6.47 31.25
C ARG A 127 11.68 6.63 30.12
N VAL A 128 11.99 5.55 29.38
CA VAL A 128 12.96 5.54 28.28
C VAL A 128 12.39 4.69 27.16
N SER A 129 12.00 5.33 26.07
CA SER A 129 11.50 4.64 24.88
C SER A 129 12.64 4.39 23.89
N PRO A 130 12.70 3.20 23.26
CA PRO A 130 13.69 2.95 22.22
C PRO A 130 13.49 3.91 21.05
N GLN A 131 14.58 4.21 20.32
CA GLN A 131 14.54 5.19 19.24
C GLN A 131 14.53 4.50 17.87
N TRP A 132 13.56 4.86 17.03
CA TRP A 132 13.60 4.44 15.63
C TRP A 132 14.76 5.11 14.90
N ARG A 133 15.62 4.30 14.28
CA ARG A 133 16.73 4.73 13.43
C ARG A 133 16.50 4.28 12.01
N LEU A 134 16.59 5.20 11.06
CA LEU A 134 16.59 4.85 9.64
C LEU A 134 17.88 4.10 9.29
N TYR A 135 17.77 2.89 8.75
CA TYR A 135 18.90 2.00 8.50
C TYR A 135 19.17 1.75 7.02
N ALA A 136 18.13 1.49 6.22
CA ALA A 136 18.23 1.20 4.79
C ALA A 136 17.13 1.94 4.04
N TRP A 137 17.40 2.42 2.82
CA TRP A 137 16.40 3.05 1.96
C TRP A 137 16.86 3.20 0.51
N GLY A 138 15.90 3.14 -0.40
CA GLY A 138 16.17 3.32 -1.83
C GLY A 138 14.99 2.91 -2.69
N TRP A 139 15.21 2.92 -4.00
CA TRP A 139 14.25 2.36 -4.94
C TRP A 139 14.35 0.84 -4.90
N PHE A 140 13.22 0.15 -4.80
CA PHE A 140 13.21 -1.32 -4.74
C PHE A 140 13.85 -1.95 -5.98
N ALA A 141 13.70 -1.31 -7.14
CA ALA A 141 14.37 -1.71 -8.39
C ALA A 141 15.90 -1.77 -8.25
N ASP A 142 16.50 -0.85 -7.48
CA ASP A 142 17.94 -0.82 -7.23
C ASP A 142 18.36 -1.99 -6.30
N LEU A 143 17.48 -2.44 -5.39
CA LEU A 143 17.73 -3.59 -4.50
C LEU A 143 17.77 -4.91 -5.29
N VAL A 144 16.78 -5.12 -6.16
CA VAL A 144 16.68 -6.34 -7.00
C VAL A 144 17.50 -6.27 -8.27
N HIS A 145 18.30 -5.20 -8.47
CA HIS A 145 19.10 -4.96 -9.66
C HIS A 145 18.30 -4.99 -10.97
N GLU A 146 17.05 -4.55 -10.92
CA GLU A 146 16.13 -4.52 -12.07
C GLU A 146 16.14 -3.12 -12.69
N THR A 147 16.65 -3.00 -13.93
CA THR A 147 16.82 -1.71 -14.60
C THR A 147 15.67 -1.35 -15.56
N ASP A 148 14.85 -2.33 -15.95
CA ASP A 148 13.87 -2.16 -17.03
C ASP A 148 12.47 -1.66 -16.58
N ARG A 149 12.06 -1.93 -15.34
CA ARG A 149 10.69 -1.62 -14.87
C ARG A 149 10.51 -0.24 -14.24
N GLY A 150 11.57 0.57 -14.20
CA GLY A 150 11.54 1.91 -13.65
C GLY A 150 11.36 1.97 -12.12
N ARG A 151 11.47 3.19 -11.59
CA ARG A 151 11.46 3.48 -10.14
C ARG A 151 10.03 3.69 -9.62
N LEU A 152 9.31 2.58 -9.43
CA LEU A 152 7.88 2.60 -9.05
C LEU A 152 7.62 2.50 -7.55
N VAL A 153 8.48 1.79 -6.81
CA VAL A 153 8.32 1.57 -5.38
C VAL A 153 9.58 2.03 -4.67
N TYR A 154 9.39 2.92 -3.70
CA TYR A 154 10.42 3.36 -2.78
C TYR A 154 10.30 2.58 -1.48
N VAL A 155 11.39 2.12 -0.90
CA VAL A 155 11.38 1.33 0.32
C VAL A 155 12.33 1.94 1.35
N ALA A 156 11.99 1.78 2.62
CA ALA A 156 12.83 2.19 3.73
C ALA A 156 12.64 1.26 4.93
N ALA A 157 13.71 1.03 5.67
CA ALA A 157 13.72 0.21 6.87
C ALA A 157 14.26 1.01 8.05
N TRP A 158 13.56 0.87 9.17
CA TRP A 158 13.95 1.42 10.45
C TRP A 158 14.24 0.30 11.43
N ILE A 159 15.19 0.55 12.32
CA ILE A 159 15.60 -0.36 13.38
C ILE A 159 15.45 0.37 14.70
N ARG A 160 14.96 -0.33 15.71
CA ARG A 160 14.96 0.11 17.09
C ARG A 160 15.34 -1.05 18.00
N ASP A 161 15.70 -0.71 19.22
CA ASP A 161 15.85 -1.68 20.29
C ASP A 161 14.50 -2.27 20.72
N ASP A 162 14.52 -3.44 21.35
CA ASP A 162 13.33 -4.07 21.87
C ASP A 162 12.77 -3.34 23.12
N LEU A 163 11.55 -3.70 23.53
CA LEU A 163 10.89 -3.07 24.69
C LEU A 163 11.10 -3.87 25.98
N VAL A 164 11.87 -4.95 25.93
CA VAL A 164 12.00 -5.93 27.01
C VAL A 164 13.40 -5.80 27.61
N ASP A 165 13.74 -4.58 28.02
CA ASP A 165 14.96 -4.31 28.78
C ASP A 165 14.60 -3.55 30.08
N PRO A 166 14.72 -4.18 31.27
CA PRO A 166 14.37 -3.55 32.55
C PRO A 166 15.36 -2.45 33.00
N ASP A 167 16.45 -2.22 32.27
CA ASP A 167 17.57 -1.33 32.63
C ASP A 167 17.70 -0.03 31.81
N ALA A 168 16.80 0.22 30.87
CA ALA A 168 16.49 1.57 30.37
C ALA A 168 17.68 2.38 29.78
N ASP A 169 18.54 1.77 28.96
CA ASP A 169 19.45 2.52 28.09
C ASP A 169 19.16 2.21 26.61
N SER A 170 18.36 3.06 25.95
CA SER A 170 17.91 2.95 24.54
C SER A 170 19.03 2.82 23.48
N GLY A 171 20.28 2.88 23.91
CA GLY A 171 21.45 2.76 23.08
C GLY A 171 22.23 1.47 23.27
N GLN A 172 21.93 0.58 24.22
CA GLN A 172 22.70 -0.64 24.50
C GLN A 172 21.88 -1.91 24.28
N ASP A 173 22.30 -2.76 23.34
CA ASP A 173 21.68 -4.07 23.11
C ASP A 173 22.11 -5.07 24.18
N ALA A 174 21.40 -5.11 25.31
CA ALA A 174 21.67 -6.04 26.41
C ALA A 174 21.12 -7.45 26.13
N THR A 175 20.09 -7.58 25.29
CA THR A 175 19.31 -8.82 25.07
C THR A 175 19.61 -9.52 23.75
N GLY A 176 20.36 -8.89 22.84
CA GLY A 176 20.67 -9.39 21.50
C GLY A 176 19.48 -9.35 20.56
N ARG A 177 18.57 -8.37 20.71
CA ARG A 177 17.28 -8.31 20.03
C ARG A 177 16.97 -6.91 19.50
N VAL A 178 16.50 -6.85 18.26
CA VAL A 178 16.08 -5.60 17.63
C VAL A 178 14.75 -5.77 16.92
N VAL A 179 14.05 -4.67 16.75
CA VAL A 179 12.84 -4.61 15.96
C VAL A 179 13.13 -3.87 14.66
N VAL A 180 12.85 -4.53 13.54
CA VAL A 180 13.01 -3.99 12.20
C VAL A 180 11.64 -3.74 11.60
N ARG A 181 11.38 -2.51 11.15
CA ARG A 181 10.19 -2.16 10.37
C ARG A 181 10.59 -1.76 8.96
N ALA A 182 10.16 -2.54 7.97
CA ALA A 182 10.33 -2.20 6.56
C ALA A 182 9.01 -1.66 6.00
N THR A 183 9.07 -0.53 5.29
CA THR A 183 7.92 0.10 4.64
C THR A 183 8.20 0.32 3.17
N ALA A 184 7.23 -0.04 2.34
CA ALA A 184 7.18 0.29 0.93
C ALA A 184 6.16 1.39 0.67
N PHE A 185 6.55 2.31 -0.21
CA PHE A 185 5.77 3.45 -0.67
C PHE A 185 5.67 3.38 -2.19
N GLY A 186 4.44 3.33 -2.69
CA GLY A 186 4.12 3.37 -4.10
C GLY A 186 3.18 4.53 -4.43
N PRO A 187 2.97 4.80 -5.73
CA PRO A 187 2.09 5.87 -6.18
C PRO A 187 0.66 5.67 -5.69
N PHE A 188 -0.12 6.74 -5.75
CA PHE A 188 -1.52 6.84 -5.30
C PHE A 188 -1.69 6.53 -3.81
N ARG A 189 -0.72 6.97 -3.00
CA ARG A 189 -0.66 6.73 -1.55
C ARG A 189 -0.65 5.24 -1.18
N THR A 190 -0.13 4.39 -2.05
CA THR A 190 0.07 2.97 -1.73
C THR A 190 1.14 2.87 -0.66
N ARG A 191 0.81 2.29 0.50
CA ARG A 191 1.76 2.06 1.59
C ARG A 191 1.52 0.69 2.21
N ARG A 192 2.61 -0.05 2.42
CA ARG A 192 2.62 -1.31 3.17
C ARG A 192 3.84 -1.38 4.06
N ALA A 193 3.65 -1.88 5.28
CA ALA A 193 4.73 -2.07 6.22
C ALA A 193 4.67 -3.50 6.82
N VAL A 194 5.85 -4.05 7.03
CA VAL A 194 6.08 -5.28 7.78
C VAL A 194 7.01 -4.95 8.94
N GLU A 195 6.81 -5.63 10.06
CA GLU A 195 7.68 -5.52 11.24
C GLU A 195 8.09 -6.91 11.68
N ALA A 196 9.36 -7.04 12.05
CA ALA A 196 9.89 -8.27 12.58
C ALA A 196 10.76 -8.00 13.82
N ALA A 197 10.60 -8.86 14.82
CA ALA A 197 11.54 -8.97 15.91
C ALA A 197 12.65 -9.93 15.47
N VAL A 198 13.89 -9.46 15.50
CA VAL A 198 15.07 -10.19 15.08
C VAL A 198 15.93 -10.38 16.32
N GLY A 199 16.40 -11.61 16.55
CA GLY A 199 17.29 -11.90 17.66
C GLY A 199 18.51 -12.70 17.22
N ARG A 200 19.54 -12.67 18.06
CA ARG A 200 20.72 -13.52 17.89
C ARG A 200 20.71 -14.63 18.94
N GLU A 201 20.56 -15.86 18.50
CA GLU A 201 20.60 -17.05 19.36
C GLU A 201 21.78 -17.93 18.94
N SER A 202 22.69 -18.23 19.88
CA SER A 202 23.85 -19.11 19.64
C SER A 202 24.73 -18.72 18.43
N GLY A 203 24.81 -17.42 18.12
CA GLY A 203 25.61 -16.88 17.01
C GLY A 203 24.89 -16.82 15.65
N ALA A 204 23.69 -17.38 15.53
CA ALA A 204 22.84 -17.26 14.35
C ALA A 204 21.77 -16.18 14.56
N VAL A 205 21.43 -15.45 13.50
CA VAL A 205 20.33 -14.47 13.51
C VAL A 205 19.06 -15.14 13.03
N SER A 206 17.97 -14.99 13.79
CA SER A 206 16.66 -15.55 13.48
C SER A 206 15.56 -14.50 13.61
N VAL A 207 14.51 -14.66 12.82
CA VAL A 207 13.27 -13.90 12.97
C VAL A 207 12.44 -14.58 14.04
N ILE A 208 12.21 -13.90 15.16
CA ILE A 208 11.48 -14.40 16.32
C ILE A 208 9.97 -14.20 16.12
N ALA A 209 9.59 -13.07 15.55
CA ALA A 209 8.21 -12.75 15.22
C ALA A 209 8.14 -11.90 13.95
N TRP A 210 7.08 -12.07 13.16
CA TRP A 210 6.81 -11.32 11.93
C TRP A 210 5.33 -10.94 11.88
N GLY A 211 5.05 -9.70 11.47
CA GLY A 211 3.68 -9.22 11.35
C GLY A 211 3.51 -8.09 10.34
N LEU A 212 2.30 -8.00 9.79
CA LEU A 212 1.85 -6.85 9.03
C LEU A 212 1.53 -5.71 9.98
N VAL A 213 2.01 -4.50 9.67
CA VAL A 213 1.72 -3.32 10.47
C VAL A 213 1.03 -2.27 9.61
N ARG A 214 0.04 -1.60 10.21
CA ARG A 214 -0.77 -0.57 9.56
C ARG A 214 -0.01 0.74 9.39
#